data_AF-A0AAW2IQF9-F1
#
_entry.id   AF-A0AAW2IQF9-F1
#
_cell.length_a   1.000
_cell.length_b   1.000
_cell.length_c   1.000
_cell.angle_alpha   90.00
_cell.angle_beta   90.00
_cell.angle_gamma   90.00
#
_symmetry.space_group_name_H-M   'P 1'
#
loop_
_entity.id
_entity.type
_entity.pdbx_description
1 polymer ?
#
loop_
_entity_poly.entity_id
_entity_poly.type
_entity_poly.pdbx_seq_one_letter_code
_entity_poly.pdbx_strand_id
1 'polypeptide(L)'
;MITKAFVGETTFASGLLDLIHTDVCGPLNTPARGGYAYFITFTDDHSRYGYVYQIRYKFEVFGRFKEYRLEVENKISCKIKAFRSNRGGEYLSDEFIIYLKQNGIFSQRTPSGIPQLNGVVERRN
;
A
#
# COMPACT_ATOMS: atom_id res chain seq x y z
N MET A 1 33.78 -11.77 2.55
CA MET A 1 33.29 -10.38 2.45
C MET A 1 32.34 -10.14 3.61
N ILE A 2 32.59 -9.10 4.41
CA ILE A 2 31.81 -8.78 5.61
C ILE A 2 30.59 -7.98 5.14
N THR A 3 29.38 -8.53 5.29
CA THR A 3 28.15 -7.75 5.09
C THR A 3 27.99 -6.81 6.28
N LYS A 4 28.34 -5.53 6.09
CA LYS A 4 27.95 -4.46 7.01
C LYS A 4 26.43 -4.43 7.07
N ALA A 5 25.87 -4.64 8.26
CA ALA A 5 24.46 -4.35 8.51
C ALA A 5 24.23 -2.85 8.29
N PHE A 6 23.36 -2.51 7.35
CA PHE A 6 22.89 -1.14 7.22
C PHE A 6 21.84 -0.91 8.31
N VAL A 7 22.19 -0.11 9.33
CA VAL A 7 21.24 0.39 10.32
C VAL A 7 20.47 1.53 9.64
N GLY A 8 19.52 1.18 8.78
CA GLY A 8 18.53 2.14 8.32
C GLY A 8 17.61 2.45 9.49
N GLU A 9 17.62 3.67 10.01
CA GLU A 9 16.58 4.13 10.91
C GLU A 9 15.23 3.87 10.25
N THR A 10 14.49 2.89 10.76
CA THR A 10 13.14 2.60 10.31
C THR A 10 12.26 3.63 11.02
N THR A 11 12.16 4.82 10.44
CA THR A 11 11.32 5.86 11.01
C THR A 11 9.86 5.47 10.82
N PHE A 12 9.23 5.04 11.91
CA PHE A 12 7.80 4.81 11.95
C PHE A 12 7.06 6.14 11.77
N ALA A 13 5.92 6.07 11.10
CA ALA A 13 4.99 7.18 11.01
C ALA A 13 4.59 7.67 12.40
N SER A 14 4.60 8.99 12.60
CA SER A 14 4.31 9.63 13.89
C SER A 14 2.83 9.71 14.23
N GLY A 15 1.96 9.63 13.23
CA GLY A 15 0.52 9.78 13.40
C GLY A 15 -0.29 8.97 12.38
N LEU A 16 -1.59 8.90 12.62
CA LEU A 16 -2.54 8.21 11.75
C LEU A 16 -2.52 8.84 10.35
N LEU A 17 -2.53 7.98 9.33
CA LEU A 17 -2.55 8.34 7.91
C LEU A 17 -1.30 9.10 7.41
N ASP A 18 -0.25 9.22 8.23
CA ASP A 18 1.02 9.79 7.80
C ASP A 18 1.66 8.96 6.68
N LEU A 19 1.54 7.63 6.74
CA LEU A 19 2.07 6.72 5.75
C LEU A 19 1.17 5.48 5.61
N ILE A 20 0.66 5.27 4.40
CA ILE A 20 -0.06 4.04 4.04
C ILE A 20 0.85 3.15 3.20
N HIS A 21 1.04 1.92 3.65
CA HIS A 21 1.67 0.87 2.87
C HIS A 21 0.63 0.09 2.07
N THR A 22 0.96 -0.26 0.83
CA THR A 22 0.10 -1.06 -0.03
C THR A 22 0.84 -2.22 -0.68
N ASP A 23 0.14 -3.34 -0.86
CA ASP A 23 0.61 -4.48 -1.64
C ASP A 23 -0.57 -5.18 -2.33
N VAL A 24 -0.28 -5.87 -3.43
CA VAL A 24 -1.26 -6.72 -4.13
C VAL A 24 -0.78 -8.16 -4.09
N CYS A 25 -1.61 -9.02 -3.52
CA CYS A 25 -1.32 -10.43 -3.39
C CYS A 25 -2.15 -11.25 -4.38
N GLY A 26 -1.51 -12.25 -4.98
CA GLY A 26 -2.12 -13.18 -5.92
C GLY A 26 -1.37 -13.29 -7.25
N PRO A 27 -1.91 -14.06 -8.21
CA PRO A 27 -3.23 -14.70 -8.15
C PRO A 27 -3.32 -15.80 -7.09
N LEU A 28 -4.48 -15.92 -6.43
CA LEU A 28 -4.81 -17.04 -5.55
C LEU A 28 -4.94 -18.33 -6.36
N ASN A 29 -4.41 -19.44 -5.84
CA ASN A 29 -4.51 -20.77 -6.49
C ASN A 29 -5.96 -21.19 -6.75
N THR A 30 -6.87 -20.78 -5.86
CA THR A 30 -8.31 -20.97 -6.02
C THR A 30 -8.97 -19.60 -5.87
N PRO A 31 -9.55 -19.05 -6.95
CA PRO A 31 -10.28 -17.79 -6.86
C PRO A 31 -11.41 -17.87 -5.84
N ALA A 32 -11.63 -16.78 -5.09
CA ALA A 32 -12.76 -16.70 -4.19
C ALA A 32 -14.09 -16.64 -4.97
N ARG A 33 -15.21 -16.85 -4.25
CA ARG A 33 -16.55 -16.78 -4.83
C ARG A 33 -16.74 -15.46 -5.57
N GLY A 34 -17.13 -15.51 -6.84
CA GLY A 34 -17.27 -14.33 -7.70
C GLY A 34 -16.03 -13.97 -8.52
N GLY A 35 -15.02 -14.85 -8.58
CA GLY A 35 -13.89 -14.74 -9.49
C GLY A 35 -12.75 -13.84 -9.01
N TYR A 36 -12.72 -13.50 -7.72
CA TYR A 36 -11.67 -12.68 -7.14
C TYR A 36 -10.39 -13.50 -7.00
N ALA A 37 -9.37 -13.14 -7.77
CA ALA A 37 -8.08 -13.81 -7.79
C ALA A 37 -7.00 -13.07 -7.01
N TYR A 38 -7.23 -11.82 -6.61
CA TYR A 38 -6.24 -11.01 -5.90
C TYR A 38 -6.87 -10.31 -4.71
N PHE A 39 -6.03 -9.86 -3.79
CA PHE A 39 -6.42 -8.91 -2.76
C PHE A 39 -5.39 -7.80 -2.61
N ILE A 40 -5.86 -6.61 -2.25
CA ILE A 40 -5.04 -5.44 -1.95
C ILE A 40 -5.03 -5.28 -0.44
N THR A 41 -3.87 -5.01 0.13
CA THR A 41 -3.75 -4.59 1.52
C THR A 41 -3.41 -3.11 1.57
N PHE A 42 -4.12 -2.34 2.41
CA PHE A 42 -3.74 -0.97 2.78
C PHE A 42 -3.50 -0.95 4.27
N THR A 43 -2.26 -0.70 4.70
CA THR A 43 -1.87 -0.72 6.12
C THR A 43 -1.37 0.65 6.53
N ASP A 44 -1.99 1.20 7.58
CA ASP A 44 -1.50 2.41 8.23
C ASP A 44 -0.23 2.10 9.04
N ASP A 45 0.86 2.83 8.78
CA ASP A 45 2.14 2.55 9.43
C ASP A 45 2.13 2.88 10.92
N HIS A 46 1.38 3.90 11.37
CA HIS A 46 1.35 4.26 12.78
C HIS A 46 0.54 3.26 13.62
N SER A 47 -0.73 3.04 13.27
CA SER A 47 -1.66 2.19 14.04
C SER A 47 -1.52 0.70 13.77
N ARG A 48 -0.85 0.32 12.67
CA ARG A 48 -0.86 -1.05 12.14
C ARG A 48 -2.25 -1.55 11.74
N TYR A 49 -3.27 -0.70 11.71
CA TYR A 49 -4.58 -1.07 11.20
C TYR A 49 -4.50 -1.30 9.69
N GLY A 50 -5.15 -2.36 9.21
CA GLY A 50 -5.06 -2.76 7.81
C GLY A 50 -6.40 -3.11 7.22
N TYR A 51 -6.61 -2.69 5.98
CA TYR A 51 -7.80 -2.94 5.17
C TYR A 51 -7.45 -3.93 4.07
N VAL A 52 -8.39 -4.82 3.74
CA VAL A 52 -8.23 -5.82 2.69
C VAL A 52 -9.37 -5.69 1.69
N TYR A 53 -9.01 -5.55 0.41
CA TYR A 53 -9.97 -5.41 -0.69
C TYR A 53 -9.75 -6.52 -1.71
N GLN A 54 -10.78 -7.32 -2.01
CA GLN A 54 -10.70 -8.36 -3.03
C GLN A 54 -10.90 -7.77 -4.43
N ILE A 55 -10.03 -8.09 -5.39
CA ILE A 55 -10.14 -7.65 -6.79
C ILE A 55 -10.01 -8.84 -7.77
N ARG A 56 -10.61 -8.73 -8.95
CA ARG A 56 -10.49 -9.74 -10.00
C ARG A 56 -9.24 -9.50 -10.84
N TYR A 57 -8.90 -8.24 -11.06
CA TYR A 57 -7.76 -7.82 -11.87
C TYR A 57 -6.97 -6.70 -11.20
N LYS A 58 -5.65 -6.67 -11.42
CA LYS A 58 -4.74 -5.66 -10.85
C LYS A 58 -5.06 -4.22 -11.28
N PHE A 59 -5.73 -4.01 -12.42
CA PHE A 59 -6.12 -2.65 -12.84
C PHE A 59 -7.19 -2.03 -11.93
N GLU A 60 -7.89 -2.82 -11.11
CA GLU A 60 -8.90 -2.33 -10.16
C GLU A 60 -8.29 -1.61 -8.95
N VAL A 61 -6.97 -1.72 -8.75
CA VAL A 61 -6.25 -1.18 -7.58
C VAL A 61 -6.50 0.31 -7.40
N PHE A 62 -6.48 1.07 -8.49
CA PHE A 62 -6.70 2.51 -8.41
C PHE A 62 -8.12 2.87 -7.96
N GLY A 63 -9.13 2.14 -8.45
CA GLY A 63 -10.51 2.31 -8.01
C GLY A 63 -10.67 2.05 -6.51
N ARG A 64 -10.10 0.94 -6.03
CA ARG A 64 -10.13 0.58 -4.60
C ARG A 64 -9.35 1.56 -3.72
N PHE A 65 -8.26 2.14 -4.22
CA PHE A 65 -7.55 3.17 -3.48
C PHE A 65 -8.41 4.43 -3.26
N LYS A 66 -9.19 4.86 -4.27
CA LYS A 66 -10.11 6.01 -4.12
C LYS A 66 -11.17 5.75 -3.06
N GLU A 67 -11.76 4.55 -3.07
CA GLU A 67 -12.75 4.11 -2.06
C GLU A 67 -12.13 4.09 -0.66
N TYR A 68 -11.00 3.41 -0.51
CA TYR A 68 -10.25 3.32 0.74
C TYR A 68 -9.94 4.70 1.33
N ARG A 69 -9.39 5.60 0.52
CA ARG A 69 -9.04 6.95 0.96
C ARG A 69 -10.26 7.70 1.49
N LEU A 70 -11.35 7.72 0.73
CA LEU A 70 -12.57 8.43 1.14
C LEU A 70 -13.10 7.87 2.47
N GLU A 71 -13.08 6.55 2.64
CA GLU A 71 -13.52 5.89 3.87
C GLU A 71 -12.67 6.28 5.08
N VAL A 72 -11.33 6.15 4.99
CA VAL A 72 -10.44 6.39 6.14
C VAL A 72 -10.31 7.86 6.49
N GLU A 73 -10.28 8.75 5.49
CA GLU A 73 -10.18 10.18 5.73
C GLU A 73 -11.45 10.71 6.41
N ASN A 74 -12.63 10.21 6.02
CA ASN A 74 -13.90 10.57 6.67
C ASN A 74 -14.01 10.01 8.09
N LYS A 75 -13.58 8.76 8.32
CA LYS A 75 -13.66 8.12 9.65
C LYS A 75 -12.74 8.76 10.67
N ILE A 76 -11.52 9.12 10.25
CA ILE A 76 -10.46 9.60 11.16
C ILE A 76 -10.39 11.13 11.18
N SER A 77 -11.07 11.81 10.24
CA SER A 77 -10.97 13.27 10.04
C SER A 77 -9.53 13.74 9.86
N CYS A 78 -8.72 12.94 9.17
CA CYS A 78 -7.31 13.19 8.84
C CYS A 78 -7.08 12.85 7.36
N LYS A 79 -6.04 13.43 6.74
CA LYS A 79 -5.70 13.15 5.34
C LYS A 79 -4.52 12.20 5.23
N ILE A 80 -4.52 11.35 4.20
CA ILE A 80 -3.36 10.54 3.85
C ILE A 80 -2.23 11.48 3.39
N LYS A 81 -1.05 11.40 4.02
CA LYS A 81 0.10 12.24 3.66
C LYS A 81 1.02 11.56 2.66
N ALA A 82 1.31 10.27 2.86
CA ALA A 82 2.17 9.51 1.96
C ALA A 82 1.60 8.13 1.66
N PHE A 83 1.89 7.65 0.45
CA PHE A 83 1.46 6.36 -0.05
C PHE A 83 2.66 5.59 -0.57
N ARG A 84 2.96 4.45 0.07
CA ARG A 84 4.11 3.60 -0.25
C ARG A 84 3.65 2.30 -0.89
N SER A 85 3.99 2.12 -2.16
CA SER A 85 3.73 0.90 -2.91
C SER A 85 5.02 0.16 -3.26
N ASN A 86 4.88 -1.13 -3.57
CA ASN A 86 5.90 -1.84 -4.33
C ASN A 86 6.00 -1.27 -5.77
N ARG A 87 6.92 -1.78 -6.59
CA ARG A 87 7.08 -1.36 -8.01
C ARG A 87 6.12 -2.09 -8.97
N GLY A 88 4.99 -2.58 -8.49
CA GLY A 88 3.96 -3.20 -9.32
C GLY A 88 3.41 -2.22 -10.34
N GLY A 89 3.20 -2.69 -11.58
CA GLY A 89 2.73 -1.86 -12.70
C GLY A 89 1.36 -1.21 -12.44
N GLU A 90 0.55 -1.81 -11.57
CA GLU A 90 -0.75 -1.30 -11.13
C GLU A 90 -0.69 0.08 -10.45
N TYR A 91 0.47 0.48 -9.92
CA TYR A 91 0.68 1.76 -9.24
C TYR A 91 1.36 2.81 -10.14
N LEU A 92 1.68 2.46 -11.38
CA LEU A 92 2.52 3.27 -12.27
C LEU A 92 1.74 4.04 -13.33
N SER A 93 0.41 3.92 -13.39
CA SER A 93 -0.37 4.69 -14.37
C SER A 93 -0.30 6.19 -14.09
N ASP A 94 -0.24 6.99 -15.16
CA ASP A 94 -0.22 8.44 -15.05
C ASP A 94 -1.44 8.98 -14.31
N GLU A 95 -2.61 8.36 -14.53
CA GLU A 95 -3.85 8.70 -13.83
C GLU A 95 -3.71 8.57 -12.31
N PHE A 96 -3.08 7.49 -11.83
CA PHE A 96 -2.85 7.28 -10.41
C PHE A 96 -1.87 8.33 -9.87
N ILE A 97 -0.74 8.53 -10.55
CA ILE A 97 0.28 9.50 -10.13
C ILE A 97 -0.27 10.93 -10.08
N ILE A 98 -1.05 11.34 -11.09
CA ILE A 98 -1.71 12.64 -11.14
C ILE A 98 -2.71 12.76 -10.00
N TYR A 99 -3.52 11.74 -9.74
CA TYR A 99 -4.48 11.74 -8.64
C TYR A 99 -3.81 11.90 -7.28
N LEU A 100 -2.70 11.21 -7.01
CA LEU A 100 -1.95 11.37 -5.76
C LEU A 100 -1.45 12.81 -5.61
N LYS A 101 -0.87 13.38 -6.66
CA LYS A 101 -0.41 14.78 -6.67
C LYS A 101 -1.54 15.78 -6.42
N GLN A 102 -2.67 15.62 -7.10
CA GLN A 102 -3.84 16.49 -6.95
C GLN A 102 -4.40 16.49 -5.52
N ASN A 103 -4.18 15.39 -4.78
CA ASN A 103 -4.64 15.25 -3.41
C ASN A 103 -3.54 15.50 -2.36
N GLY A 104 -2.36 15.97 -2.80
CA GLY A 104 -1.24 16.27 -1.91
C GLY A 104 -0.59 15.04 -1.28
N ILE A 105 -0.79 13.86 -1.86
CA ILE A 105 -0.28 12.59 -1.33
C ILE A 105 1.10 12.32 -1.94
N PHE A 106 2.11 12.21 -1.08
CA PHE A 106 3.48 11.91 -1.50
C PHE A 106 3.62 10.42 -1.84
N SER A 107 3.94 10.14 -3.11
CA SER A 107 4.18 8.77 -3.59
C SER A 107 5.59 8.31 -3.21
N GLN A 108 5.67 7.22 -2.46
CA GLN A 108 6.90 6.52 -2.12
C GLN A 108 6.92 5.15 -2.80
N ARG A 109 8.10 4.71 -3.23
CA ARG A 109 8.30 3.38 -3.82
C ARG A 109 9.31 2.62 -2.98
N THR A 110 9.01 1.38 -2.60
CA THR A 110 10.04 0.55 -1.97
C THR A 110 11.17 0.25 -2.96
N PRO A 111 12.44 0.24 -2.49
CA PRO A 111 13.55 -0.29 -3.27
C PRO A 111 13.28 -1.75 -3.63
N SER A 112 13.61 -2.15 -4.86
CA SER A 112 13.51 -3.55 -5.28
C SER A 112 14.44 -4.43 -4.43
N GLY A 113 13.93 -5.53 -3.87
CA GLY A 113 14.75 -6.53 -3.19
C GLY A 113 15.08 -6.27 -1.72
N ILE A 114 14.32 -5.43 -1.00
CA ILE A 114 14.48 -5.26 0.46
C ILE A 114 13.16 -5.64 1.19
N PRO A 115 12.97 -6.94 1.50
CA PRO A 115 11.83 -7.43 2.28
C PRO A 115 11.67 -6.74 3.64
N GLN A 116 12.77 -6.24 4.24
CA GLN A 116 12.71 -5.60 5.55
C GLN A 116 11.90 -4.29 5.56
N LEU A 117 11.86 -3.52 4.46
CA LEU A 117 11.03 -2.31 4.34
C LEU A 117 9.55 -2.62 4.04
N ASN A 118 9.29 -3.83 3.55
CA ASN A 118 7.95 -4.40 3.37
C ASN A 118 7.52 -5.25 4.57
N GLY A 119 8.34 -5.40 5.61
CA GLY A 119 8.15 -6.41 6.67
C GLY A 119 6.84 -6.26 7.46
N VAL A 120 6.22 -5.08 7.43
CA VAL A 120 4.87 -4.85 8.00
C VAL A 120 3.78 -5.49 7.15
N VAL A 121 3.93 -5.44 5.82
CA VAL A 121 2.96 -5.97 4.86
C VAL A 121 3.21 -7.45 4.58
N GLU A 122 4.47 -7.84 4.39
CA GLU A 122 4.85 -9.24 4.09
C GLU A 122 4.59 -10.21 5.25
N ARG A 123 4.55 -9.74 6.51
CA ARG A 123 4.14 -10.59 7.65
C ARG A 123 2.63 -10.77 7.76
N ARG A 124 1.85 -9.94 7.06
CA ARG A 124 0.39 -9.92 7.15
C ARG A 124 -0.28 -10.69 6.00
N ASN A 125 0.44 -10.90 4.90
CA ASN A 125 0.00 -11.68 3.75
C ASN A 125 0.19 -13.18 3.95
#